data_AF-A0A831UI48-F1
#
_entry.id   AF-A0A831UI48-F1
#
_cell.length_a   1.000
_cell.length_b   1.000
_cell.length_c   1.000
_cell.angle_alpha   90.00
_cell.angle_beta   90.00
_cell.angle_gamma   90.00
#
_symmetry.space_group_name_H-M   'P 1'
#
loop_
_entity.id
_entity.type
_entity.pdbx_description
1 polymer ?
#
loop_
_entity_poly.entity_id
_entity_poly.type
_entity_poly.pdbx_seq_one_letter_code
_entity_poly.pdbx_strand_id
1 'polypeptide(L)' 'MGLPQVLEGIERACRRAGRRPEEVRLVAVTKGRSVEEIRERVLRYGAFPLGESRVQEAL' A
#
# COMPACT_ATOMS: atom_id res chain seq x y z
N MET A 1 10.61 7.66 0.01
CA MET A 1 9.87 7.08 -1.13
C MET A 1 8.40 7.16 -0.81
N GLY A 2 7.56 7.66 -1.73
CA GLY A 2 6.10 7.74 -1.55
C GLY A 2 5.37 6.57 -2.20
N LEU A 3 4.06 6.49 -1.97
CA LEU A 3 3.21 5.44 -2.55
C LEU A 3 3.28 5.37 -4.10
N PRO A 4 3.31 6.49 -4.85
CA PRO A 4 3.47 6.43 -6.31
C PRO A 4 4.73 5.68 -6.76
N GLN A 5 5.86 5.94 -6.10
CA GLN A 5 7.12 5.26 -6.46
C GLN A 5 7.09 3.76 -6.13
N VAL A 6 6.34 3.36 -5.10
CA VAL A 6 6.12 1.94 -4.78
C VAL A 6 5.25 1.28 -5.85
N LEU A 7 4.16 1.92 -6.27
CA LEU A 7 3.27 1.41 -7.32
C LEU A 7 4.01 1.23 -8.65
N GLU A 8 4.77 2.23 -9.09
CA GLU A 8 5.63 2.10 -10.27
C GLU A 8 6.67 0.99 -10.11
N GLY A 9 7.21 0.80 -8.90
CA GLY A 9 8.12 -0.28 -8.58
C GLY A 9 7.49 -1.65 -8.79
N ILE A 10 6.25 -1.84 -8.33
CA ILE A 10 5.46 -3.05 -8.53
C ILE A 10 5.22 -3.30 -10.02
N GLU A 11 4.79 -2.29 -10.78
CA GLU A 11 4.57 -2.41 -12.22
C GLU A 11 5.84 -2.83 -12.96
N ARG A 12 6.97 -2.18 -12.68
CA ARG A 12 8.27 -2.51 -13.29
C ARG A 12 8.70 -3.94 -12.93
N ALA A 13 8.50 -4.36 -11.69
CA ALA A 13 8.82 -5.71 -11.24
C ALA A 13 7.95 -6.76 -11.93
N CYS A 14 6.64 -6.53 -12.03
CA CYS A 14 5.71 -7.42 -12.72
C CYS A 14 6.06 -7.56 -14.20
N ARG A 15 6.34 -6.43 -14.88
CA ARG A 15 6.78 -6.43 -16.28
C ARG A 15 8.07 -7.23 -16.49
N ARG A 16 9.06 -7.08 -15.61
CA ARG A 16 10.31 -7.85 -15.66
C ARG A 16 10.08 -9.36 -15.44
N ALA A 17 9.09 -9.72 -14.64
CA ALA A 17 8.74 -11.10 -14.34
C ALA A 17 7.76 -11.73 -15.35
N GLY A 18 7.31 -10.98 -16.37
CA GLY A 18 6.26 -11.45 -17.29
C GLY A 18 4.89 -11.64 -16.64
N ARG A 19 4.64 -10.96 -15.51
CA ARG A 19 3.38 -11.03 -14.75
C ARG A 19 2.54 -9.78 -14.97
N ARG A 20 1.22 -9.91 -14.79
CA ARG A 20 0.33 -8.75 -14.76
C ARG A 20 0.38 -8.07 -13.39
N PRO A 21 0.43 -6.72 -13.31
CA PRO A 21 0.45 -6.00 -12.04
C PRO A 21 -0.70 -6.35 -11.10
N GLU A 22 -1.90 -6.59 -11.63
CA GLU A 22 -3.09 -7.00 -10.89
C GLU A 22 -2.96 -8.35 -10.14
N GLU A 23 -1.94 -9.16 -10.46
CA GLU A 23 -1.64 -10.39 -9.71
C GLU A 23 -0.80 -10.13 -8.44
N VAL A 24 -0.46 -8.87 -8.17
CA VAL A 24 0.29 -8.44 -6.99
C VAL A 24 -0.51 -7.39 -6.24
N ARG A 25 -0.88 -7.71 -4.99
CA ARG A 25 -1.64 -6.79 -4.15
C ARG A 25 -0.71 -6.07 -3.17
N LEU A 26 -0.73 -4.74 -3.20
CA LEU A 26 -0.09 -3.93 -2.17
C LEU A 26 -0.94 -3.94 -0.90
N VAL A 27 -0.30 -4.24 0.23
CA VAL A 27 -0.87 -4.06 1.58
C VAL A 27 -0.11 -2.91 2.25
N ALA A 28 -0.81 -1.85 2.62
CA ALA A 28 -0.21 -0.69 3.25
C ALA A 28 -0.12 -0.94 4.77
N VAL A 29 1.09 -1.07 5.30
CA VAL A 29 1.29 -1.27 6.75
C VAL A 29 1.19 0.08 7.47
N THR A 30 0.15 0.26 8.28
CA THR A 30 -0.24 1.56 8.85
C THR A 30 -0.01 1.72 10.35
N LYS A 31 0.51 0.68 11.02
CA LYS A 31 0.81 0.69 12.45
C LYS A 31 1.53 1.95 12.93
N GLY A 32 1.02 2.55 14.00
CA GLY A 32 1.55 3.78 14.58
C GLY A 32 1.47 5.03 13.69
N ARG A 33 0.60 5.05 12.66
CA ARG A 33 0.30 6.24 11.86
C ARG A 33 -1.05 6.81 12.23
N SER A 34 -1.19 8.14 12.15
CA SER A 34 -2.48 8.78 12.37
C SER A 34 -3.44 8.50 11.21
N VAL A 35 -4.74 8.64 11.48
CA VAL A 35 -5.76 8.46 10.44
C VAL A 35 -5.59 9.52 9.34
N GLU A 36 -5.17 10.73 9.69
CA GLU A 36 -4.87 11.82 8.77
C GLU A 36 -3.71 11.44 7.84
N GLU A 37 -2.60 10.90 8.38
CA GLU A 37 -1.48 10.41 7.59
C GLU A 37 -1.93 9.30 6.62
N ILE A 38 -2.74 8.34 7.11
CA ILE A 38 -3.26 7.25 6.28
C ILE A 38 -4.12 7.79 5.13
N ARG A 39 -5.02 8.74 5.41
CA ARG A 39 -5.87 9.38 4.40
C ARG A 39 -5.04 10.09 3.34
N GLU A 40 -4.10 10.94 3.75
CA GLU A 40 -3.31 11.77 2.84
C GLU A 40 -2.29 10.98 2.02
N ARG A 41 -1.66 9.97 2.64
CA ARG A 41 -0.53 9.25 2.06
C ARG A 41 -0.91 7.94 1.38
N VAL A 42 -2.00 7.31 1.80
CA VAL A 42 -2.44 6.00 1.30
C VAL A 42 -3.77 6.11 0.57
N LEU A 43 -4.85 6.47 1.28
CA LEU A 43 -6.22 6.35 0.74
C LEU A 43 -6.51 7.34 -0.40
N ARG A 44 -5.78 8.47 -0.47
CA ARG A 44 -5.84 9.40 -1.61
C ARG A 44 -5.51 8.73 -2.96
N TYR A 45 -4.73 7.65 -2.96
CA TYR A 45 -4.30 6.96 -4.18
C TYR A 45 -5.17 5.74 -4.52
N GLY A 46 -6.18 5.43 -3.71
CA GLY A 46 -7.07 4.30 -3.91
C GLY A 46 -7.33 3.50 -2.63
N ALA A 47 -8.20 2.50 -2.75
CA ALA A 47 -8.50 1.59 -1.65
C ALA A 47 -7.47 0.45 -1.62
N PHE A 48 -6.70 0.39 -0.53
CA PHE A 48 -5.74 -0.68 -0.27
C PHE A 48 -6.10 -1.38 1.04
N PRO A 49 -5.83 -2.69 1.16
CA PRO A 49 -5.79 -3.33 2.47
C PRO A 49 -4.81 -2.59 3.38
N LEU A 50 -5.27 -2.24 4.57
CA LEU A 50 -4.44 -1.68 5.62
C LEU A 50 -3.99 -2.81 6.56
N GLY A 51 -2.70 -2.86 6.84
CA GLY A 51 -2.08 -3.89 7.66
C GLY A 51 -1.70 -3.35 9.04
N GLU A 52 -2.35 -3.87 10.08
CA GLU A 52 -2.06 -3.54 11.47
C GLU A 52 -1.36 -4.70 12.18
N SER A 53 -0.32 -4.39 12.96
CA SER A 53 0.38 -5.41 13.77
C SER A 53 -0.21 -5.57 15.18
N ARG A 54 -1.09 -4.66 15.60
CA ARG A 54 -1.79 -4.72 16.89
C ARG A 54 -3.30 -4.64 16.65
N VAL A 55 -4.05 -5.58 17.19
CA VAL A 55 -5.52 -5.65 17.03
C VAL A 55 -6.19 -4.42 17.62
N GLN A 56 -5.63 -3.84 18.68
CA GLN A 56 -6.15 -2.64 19.35
C GLN A 56 -6.04 -1.36 18.51
N GLU A 57 -5.14 -1.32 17.52
CA GLU A 57 -5.00 -0.19 16.59
C GLU A 57 -5.97 -0.33 15.39
N ALA A 58 -6.67 -1.48 15.26
CA ALA A 58 -7.61 -1.78 14.17
C ALA A 58 -9.10 -1.69 14.59
N LEU A 59 -9.39 -1.47 15.88
CA LEU A 59 -10.73 -1.30 16.45
C LEU A 59 -11.09 0.18 16.58
#